data_AF-A0A5E4D2K7-F1
#
_entry.id   AF-A0A5E4D2K7-F1
#
_cell.length_a   1.000
_cell.length_b   1.000
_cell.length_c   1.000
_cell.angle_alpha   90.00
_cell.angle_beta   90.00
_cell.angle_gamma   90.00
#
_symmetry.space_group_name_H-M   'P 1'
#
loop_
_entity.id
_entity.type
_entity.pdbx_description
1 polymer ?
#
loop_
_entity_poly.entity_id
_entity_poly.type
_entity_poly.pdbx_seq_one_letter_code
_entity_poly.pdbx_strand_id
1 'polypeptide(L)'
;MQRLRSQALQAFESADYTAAITFLDKILEVCVWDAELRELRAECFIKEGEPRKAISDLKATSKLKNDNTEAFYKISTLYYQLGDHELSLSEVRECLKLDQDHKRCFAHYKQVKKT
;
A
#
# COMPACT_ATOMS: atom_id res chain seq x y z
N MET A 1 15.66 -16.36 7.39
CA MET A 1 14.90 -15.09 7.40
C MET A 1 15.78 -13.87 7.12
N GLN A 2 16.83 -13.58 7.92
CA GLN A 2 17.68 -12.39 7.70
C GLN A 2 18.27 -12.30 6.28
N ARG A 3 18.82 -13.40 5.74
CA ARG A 3 19.34 -13.43 4.36
C ARG A 3 18.29 -13.05 3.32
N LEU A 4 17.08 -13.61 3.40
CA LEU A 4 16.00 -13.29 2.47
C LEU A 4 15.59 -11.82 2.58
N ARG A 5 15.52 -11.27 3.80
CA ARG A 5 15.22 -9.85 4.01
C ARG A 5 16.27 -8.96 3.37
N SER A 6 17.56 -9.25 3.55
CA SER A 6 18.63 -8.50 2.88
C SER A 6 18.56 -8.60 1.36
N GLN A 7 18.24 -9.78 0.81
CA GLN A 7 18.07 -9.97 -0.64
C GLN A 7 16.87 -9.19 -1.19
N ALA A 8 15.75 -9.20 -0.48
CA ALA A 8 14.57 -8.42 -0.85
C ALA A 8 14.87 -6.91 -0.89
N LEU A 9 15.55 -6.40 0.15
CA LEU A 9 15.92 -4.98 0.23
C LEU A 9 16.91 -4.59 -0.87
N GLN A 10 17.94 -5.40 -1.10
CA GLN A 10 18.91 -5.16 -2.16
C GLN A 10 18.24 -5.16 -3.55
N ALA A 11 17.37 -6.13 -3.81
CA ALA A 11 16.63 -6.19 -5.07
C ALA A 11 15.73 -4.97 -5.26
N PHE A 12 15.06 -4.51 -4.20
CA PHE A 12 14.27 -3.29 -4.23
C PHE A 12 15.12 -2.05 -4.52
N GLU A 13 16.26 -1.90 -3.86
CA GLU A 13 17.21 -0.80 -4.08
C GLU A 13 17.78 -0.79 -5.50
N SER A 14 18.00 -1.97 -6.10
CA SER A 14 18.43 -2.10 -7.50
C SER A 14 17.29 -1.99 -8.52
N ALA A 15 16.07 -1.63 -8.08
CA ALA A 15 14.85 -1.58 -8.90
C ALA A 15 14.47 -2.92 -9.56
N ASP A 16 14.99 -4.05 -9.07
CA ASP A 16 14.57 -5.39 -9.46
C ASP A 16 13.36 -5.80 -8.60
N TYR A 17 12.22 -5.19 -8.91
CA TYR A 17 10.99 -5.36 -8.13
C TYR A 17 10.44 -6.79 -8.24
N THR A 18 10.61 -7.46 -9.39
CA THR A 18 10.22 -8.86 -9.57
C THR A 18 11.00 -9.77 -8.60
N ALA A 19 12.32 -9.60 -8.49
CA ALA A 19 13.12 -10.37 -7.54
C ALA A 19 12.78 -10.01 -6.09
N ALA A 20 12.57 -8.72 -5.79
CA ALA A 20 12.16 -8.26 -4.48
C ALA A 20 10.84 -8.93 -4.04
N ILE A 21 9.82 -8.95 -4.90
CA ILE A 21 8.54 -9.64 -4.66
C ILE A 21 8.78 -11.12 -4.36
N THR A 22 9.61 -11.79 -5.18
CA THR A 22 9.91 -13.23 -5.00
C THR A 22 10.54 -13.54 -3.64
N PHE A 23 11.43 -12.67 -3.15
CA PHE A 23 12.01 -12.83 -1.81
C PHE A 23 11.00 -12.49 -0.71
N LEU A 24 10.17 -11.47 -0.90
CA LEU A 24 9.14 -11.05 0.05
C LEU A 24 8.03 -12.10 0.19
N ASP A 25 7.62 -12.76 -0.90
CA ASP A 25 6.65 -13.86 -0.88
C ASP A 25 7.11 -14.97 0.07
N LYS A 26 8.36 -15.42 -0.08
CA LYS A 26 8.96 -16.45 0.79
C LYS A 26 9.02 -16.03 2.26
N ILE A 27 9.24 -14.74 2.53
CA ILE A 27 9.26 -14.23 3.90
C ILE A 27 7.83 -14.20 4.48
N LEU A 28 6.87 -13.71 3.70
CA LEU A 28 5.49 -13.51 4.11
C LEU A 28 4.70 -14.82 4.22
N GLU A 29 5.20 -15.94 3.68
CA GLU A 29 4.69 -17.29 3.97
C GLU A 29 4.80 -17.65 5.47
N VAL A 30 5.86 -17.18 6.14
CA VAL A 30 6.13 -17.48 7.55
C VAL A 30 5.80 -16.28 8.44
N CYS A 31 6.11 -15.09 7.97
CA CYS A 31 5.82 -13.81 8.61
C CYS A 31 4.68 -13.11 7.89
N VAL A 32 3.50 -13.74 7.87
CA VAL A 32 2.22 -13.01 7.73
C VAL A 32 2.18 -11.91 8.83
N TRP A 33 1.23 -11.01 8.97
CA TRP A 33 1.33 -9.88 9.94
C TRP A 33 2.54 -8.90 9.89
N ASP A 34 3.68 -9.16 9.23
CA ASP A 34 4.73 -8.15 9.09
C ASP A 34 4.26 -7.03 8.15
N ALA A 35 3.96 -5.86 8.72
CA ALA A 35 3.38 -4.74 8.00
C ALA A 35 4.43 -4.03 7.12
N GLU A 36 5.69 -3.94 7.56
CA GLU A 36 6.74 -3.28 6.81
C GLU A 36 7.05 -4.04 5.52
N LEU A 37 7.15 -5.37 5.61
CA LEU A 37 7.45 -6.20 4.45
C LEU A 37 6.29 -6.27 3.45
N ARG A 38 5.04 -6.20 3.92
CA ARG A 38 3.88 -6.03 3.04
C ARG A 38 3.84 -4.67 2.37
N GLU A 39 4.14 -3.60 3.10
CA GLU A 39 4.23 -2.26 2.51
C GLU A 39 5.34 -2.19 1.44
N LEU A 40 6.49 -2.83 1.69
CA LEU A 40 7.57 -2.94 0.70
C LEU A 40 7.14 -3.74 -0.54
N ARG A 41 6.43 -4.86 -0.36
CA ARG A 41 5.91 -5.66 -1.48
C ARG A 41 4.84 -4.89 -2.27
N ALA A 42 3.99 -4.13 -1.58
CA ALA A 42 3.01 -3.26 -2.23
C ALA A 42 3.69 -2.21 -3.11
N GLU A 43 4.77 -1.58 -2.64
CA GLU A 43 5.54 -0.64 -3.45
C GLU A 43 6.12 -1.34 -4.69
N CYS A 44 6.67 -2.54 -4.54
CA CYS A 44 7.13 -3.33 -5.69
C CYS A 44 6.00 -3.57 -6.70
N PHE A 45 4.82 -3.99 -6.25
CA PHE A 45 3.67 -4.19 -7.14
C PHE A 45 3.22 -2.90 -7.84
N ILE A 46 3.29 -1.75 -7.18
CA ILE A 46 3.00 -0.46 -7.84
C ILE A 46 3.99 -0.20 -8.97
N LYS A 47 5.29 -0.45 -8.73
CA LYS A 47 6.34 -0.25 -9.74
C LYS A 47 6.24 -1.22 -10.92
N GLU A 48 5.76 -2.43 -10.67
CA GLU A 48 5.51 -3.44 -11.70
C GLU A 48 4.18 -3.25 -12.46
N GLY A 49 3.40 -2.21 -12.13
CA GLY A 49 2.11 -1.97 -12.78
C GLY A 49 0.98 -2.90 -12.32
N GLU A 50 1.11 -3.47 -11.12
CA GLU A 50 0.18 -4.42 -10.49
C GLU A 50 -0.56 -3.80 -9.27
N PRO A 51 -1.22 -2.62 -9.41
CA PRO A 51 -1.76 -1.86 -8.27
C PRO A 51 -2.84 -2.60 -7.48
N ARG A 52 -3.57 -3.55 -8.08
CA ARG A 52 -4.57 -4.36 -7.36
C ARG A 52 -3.92 -5.28 -6.32
N LYS A 53 -2.74 -5.85 -6.62
CA LYS A 53 -1.97 -6.64 -5.65
C LYS A 53 -1.42 -5.75 -4.54
N ALA A 54 -0.92 -4.56 -4.89
CA ALA A 54 -0.49 -3.56 -3.92
C ALA A 54 -1.60 -3.15 -2.94
N ILE A 55 -2.81 -2.90 -3.44
CA ILE A 55 -3.98 -2.60 -2.61
C ILE A 55 -4.27 -3.74 -1.62
N SER A 56 -4.16 -5.00 -2.05
CA SER A 56 -4.38 -6.15 -1.17
C SER A 56 -3.40 -6.16 0.01
N ASP A 57 -2.12 -5.91 -0.26
CA ASP A 57 -1.09 -5.81 0.78
C ASP A 57 -1.33 -4.62 1.71
N LEU A 58 -1.60 -3.44 1.17
CA LEU A 58 -1.87 -2.24 1.96
C LEU A 58 -3.13 -2.39 2.82
N LYS A 59 -4.17 -3.06 2.34
CA LYS A 59 -5.38 -3.35 3.14
C LYS A 59 -5.12 -4.32 4.28
N ALA A 60 -4.19 -5.25 4.10
CA ALA A 60 -3.76 -6.12 5.17
C ALA A 60 -3.00 -5.34 6.26
N THR A 61 -2.25 -4.30 5.89
CA THR A 61 -1.47 -3.49 6.86
C THR A 61 -2.26 -2.37 7.51
N SER A 62 -3.23 -1.77 6.82
CA SER A 62 -4.07 -0.69 7.38
C SER A 62 -4.86 -1.13 8.61
N LYS A 63 -5.16 -2.43 8.73
CA LYS A 63 -5.84 -3.03 9.90
C LYS A 63 -4.93 -3.35 11.08
N LEU A 64 -3.61 -3.32 10.89
CA LEU A 64 -2.63 -3.73 11.91
C LEU A 64 -2.04 -2.55 12.69
N LYS A 65 -2.12 -1.34 12.14
CA LYS A 65 -1.61 -0.11 12.76
C LYS A 65 -2.80 0.78 13.12
N ASN A 66 -2.95 1.11 14.42
CA ASN A 66 -4.09 1.88 14.96
C ASN A 66 -4.17 3.35 14.50
N ASP A 67 -3.21 3.82 13.70
CA ASP A 67 -3.20 5.14 13.09
C ASP A 67 -2.43 5.06 11.77
N ASN A 68 -3.08 4.55 10.73
CA ASN A 68 -2.48 4.41 9.41
C ASN A 68 -3.22 5.22 8.35
N THR A 69 -3.42 6.49 8.67
CA THR A 69 -3.94 7.54 7.77
C THR A 69 -3.26 7.49 6.39
N GLU A 70 -1.94 7.24 6.35
CA GLU A 70 -1.18 7.13 5.11
C GLU A 70 -1.56 5.90 4.26
N ALA A 71 -1.82 4.74 4.86
CA ALA A 71 -2.24 3.56 4.09
C ALA A 71 -3.60 3.79 3.42
N PHE A 72 -4.57 4.36 4.14
CA PHE A 72 -5.88 4.70 3.56
C PHE A 72 -5.75 5.71 2.41
N TYR A 73 -4.87 6.71 2.57
CA TYR A 73 -4.56 7.66 1.50
C TYR A 73 -3.99 6.98 0.25
N LYS A 74 -2.99 6.10 0.43
CA LYS A 74 -2.35 5.36 -0.67
C LYS A 74 -3.34 4.44 -1.37
N ILE A 75 -4.11 3.66 -0.62
CA ILE A 75 -5.14 2.75 -1.17
C ILE A 75 -6.16 3.55 -1.99
N SER A 76 -6.66 4.66 -1.45
CA SER A 76 -7.59 5.54 -2.14
C SER A 76 -7.02 6.06 -3.46
N THR A 77 -5.77 6.52 -3.43
CA THR A 77 -5.08 7.02 -4.63
C THR A 77 -4.94 5.94 -5.70
N LEU A 78 -4.61 4.70 -5.32
CA LEU A 78 -4.51 3.58 -6.25
C LEU A 78 -5.87 3.23 -6.87
N TYR A 79 -6.95 3.18 -6.06
CA TYR A 79 -8.30 2.99 -6.61
C TYR A 79 -8.69 4.10 -7.58
N TYR A 80 -8.36 5.34 -7.27
CA TYR A 80 -8.64 6.47 -8.15
C TYR A 80 -7.93 6.32 -9.50
N GLN A 81 -6.65 5.95 -9.49
CA GLN A 81 -5.86 5.70 -10.70
C GLN A 81 -6.41 4.54 -11.54
N LEU A 82 -7.04 3.56 -10.90
CA LEU A 82 -7.71 2.44 -11.56
C LEU A 82 -9.11 2.79 -12.11
N GLY A 83 -9.62 4.00 -11.86
CA GLY A 83 -10.98 4.41 -12.21
C GLY A 83 -12.06 3.91 -11.23
N ASP A 84 -11.65 3.23 -10.15
CA ASP A 84 -12.54 2.70 -9.11
C ASP A 84 -12.91 3.82 -8.12
N HIS A 85 -13.56 4.88 -8.60
CA HIS A 85 -13.79 6.13 -7.84
C HIS A 85 -14.63 5.94 -6.56
N GLU A 86 -15.62 5.04 -6.56
CA GLU A 86 -16.41 4.72 -5.36
C GLU A 86 -15.56 4.09 -4.25
N LEU A 87 -14.68 3.15 -4.62
CA LEU A 87 -13.75 2.54 -3.67
C LEU A 87 -12.73 3.58 -3.19
N SER A 88 -12.21 4.40 -4.09
CA SER A 88 -11.35 5.54 -3.72
C SER A 88 -12.03 6.45 -2.69
N LEU A 89 -13.29 6.82 -2.91
CA LEU A 89 -14.04 7.71 -2.02
C LEU A 89 -14.27 7.10 -0.64
N SER A 90 -14.53 5.79 -0.58
CA SER A 90 -14.64 5.06 0.68
C SER A 90 -13.34 5.13 1.49
N GLU A 91 -12.21 4.82 0.87
CA GLU A 91 -10.93 4.71 1.56
C GLU A 91 -10.41 6.09 2.03
N VAL A 92 -10.60 7.16 1.25
CA VAL A 92 -10.23 8.52 1.71
C VAL A 92 -11.12 9.04 2.84
N ARG A 93 -12.37 8.54 2.96
CA ARG A 93 -13.21 8.84 4.12
C ARG A 93 -12.68 8.19 5.38
N GLU A 94 -12.21 6.94 5.31
CA GLU A 94 -11.55 6.31 6.45
C GLU A 94 -10.26 7.04 6.82
N CYS A 95 -9.48 7.52 5.84
CA CYS A 95 -8.34 8.39 6.12
C CYS A 95 -8.74 9.64 6.95
N LEU A 96 -9.78 10.37 6.51
CA LEU A 96 -10.26 11.58 7.20
C LEU A 96 -10.97 11.29 8.53
N LYS A 97 -11.45 10.07 8.74
CA LYS A 97 -12.01 9.63 10.01
C LYS A 97 -10.93 9.46 11.08
N LEU A 98 -9.74 9.01 10.68
CA LEU A 98 -8.57 8.92 11.56
C LEU A 98 -7.97 10.29 11.85
N ASP A 99 -7.78 11.11 10.80
CA ASP A 99 -7.27 12.48 10.92
C ASP A 99 -8.07 13.42 10.01
N GLN A 100 -8.97 14.19 10.62
CA GLN A 100 -9.86 15.13 9.92
C GLN A 100 -9.11 16.29 9.27
N ASP A 101 -7.90 16.61 9.77
CA ASP A 101 -7.07 17.71 9.28
C ASP A 101 -5.97 17.24 8.33
N HIS A 102 -5.97 15.96 7.94
CA HIS A 102 -4.97 15.41 7.03
C HIS A 102 -5.07 16.04 5.63
N LYS A 103 -4.20 17.02 5.38
CA LYS A 103 -4.22 17.89 4.18
C LYS A 103 -4.30 17.12 2.86
N ARG A 104 -3.52 16.04 2.72
CA ARG A 104 -3.49 15.22 1.49
C ARG A 104 -4.80 14.45 1.29
N CYS A 105 -5.38 13.89 2.36
CA CYS A 105 -6.65 13.19 2.25
C CYS A 105 -7.81 14.14 1.98
N PHE A 106 -7.81 15.33 2.58
CA PHE A 106 -8.85 16.31 2.30
C PHE A 106 -8.80 16.83 0.87
N ALA A 107 -7.60 17.09 0.34
CA ALA A 107 -7.41 17.46 -1.05
C ALA A 107 -7.87 16.34 -2.01
N HIS A 108 -7.48 15.10 -1.75
CA HIS A 108 -7.88 13.95 -2.56
C HIS A 108 -9.38 13.66 -2.48
N TYR A 109 -10.00 13.75 -1.30
CA TYR A 109 -11.46 13.63 -1.15
C TYR A 109 -12.20 14.62 -2.05
N LYS A 110 -11.75 15.89 -2.10
CA LYS A 110 -12.33 16.90 -2.98
C LYS A 110 -12.14 16.58 -4.46
N GLN A 111 -11.03 15.95 -4.83
CA GLN A 111 -10.79 15.51 -6.21
C GLN A 111 -11.73 14.36 -6.56
N VAL A 112 -11.74 13.29 -5.76
CA VAL A 112 -12.54 12.09 -6.01
C VAL A 112 -14.03 12.40 -6.08
N LYS A 113 -14.54 13.26 -5.18
CA LYS A 113 -15.97 13.64 -5.14
C LYS A 113 -16.47 14.41 -6.38
N LYS A 114 -15.56 14.99 -7.17
CA LYS A 114 -15.92 15.76 -8.38
C LYS A 114 -15.94 14.91 -9.65
N THR A 115 -15.38 13.70 -9.58
CA THR A 115 -15.37 12.70 -10.65
C THR A 115 -16.71 11.99 -10.69
#